data_AF-A0A6N9HIJ4-F1
#
_entry.id   AF-A0A6N9HIJ4-F1
#
_cell.length_a   1.000
_cell.length_b   1.000
_cell.length_c   1.000
_cell.angle_alpha   90.00
_cell.angle_beta   90.00
_cell.angle_gamma   90.00
#
_symmetry.space_group_name_H-M   'P 1'
#
loop_
_entity.id
_entity.type
_entity.pdbx_description
1 polymer ?
#
loop_
_entity_poly.entity_id
_entity_poly.type
_entity_poly.pdbx_seq_one_letter_code
_entity_poly.pdbx_strand_id
1 'polypeptide(L)'
;MSQNGGRSTKRPGILRIILEEVRDAFRRNRRANRLAKARDRLEVGDLAPMLELARLSVGEAWLALADYYAAQQPQNPALATQAYHSALQCHDWVERPARAYEEYDRRRFLGIGATQDMQALATEWKSGHLPGNRRETQLAWIHTCGPADLRDPKEAWWWIALAEARWGQCEDVALPSFSAAELREYLVRSVQDEDRLNLHDKAKAYAYAEFASGK
;
A
#
# COMPACT_ATOMS: atom_id res chain seq x y z
N MET A 1 -15.52 -23.34 -58.05
CA MET A 1 -16.36 -22.35 -57.33
C MET A 1 -16.30 -22.66 -55.84
N SER A 2 -16.18 -21.61 -55.04
CA SER A 2 -15.64 -21.52 -53.68
C SER A 2 -16.02 -22.59 -52.65
N GLN A 3 -15.00 -23.12 -51.97
CA GLN A 3 -15.04 -23.42 -50.55
C GLN A 3 -14.54 -22.19 -49.78
N ASN A 4 -15.30 -21.71 -48.80
CA ASN A 4 -14.85 -20.91 -47.65
C ASN A 4 -16.07 -20.80 -46.74
N GLY A 5 -16.08 -21.28 -45.50
CA GLY A 5 -14.99 -21.29 -44.52
C GLY A 5 -15.53 -20.61 -43.27
N GLY A 6 -16.58 -21.20 -42.69
CA GLY A 6 -17.20 -20.70 -41.46
C GLY A 6 -16.20 -20.80 -40.31
N ARG A 7 -15.62 -19.66 -39.89
CA ARG A 7 -14.88 -19.57 -38.64
C ARG A 7 -15.85 -19.78 -37.47
N SER A 8 -15.90 -21.02 -36.98
CA SER A 8 -16.51 -21.37 -35.71
C SER A 8 -15.71 -20.73 -34.57
N THR A 9 -16.21 -19.64 -34.03
CA THR A 9 -15.78 -19.09 -32.74
C THR A 9 -16.27 -20.01 -31.63
N LYS A 10 -15.54 -21.10 -31.39
CA LYS A 10 -15.80 -22.02 -30.28
C LYS A 10 -15.63 -21.26 -28.96
N ARG A 11 -16.75 -20.86 -28.34
CA ARG A 11 -16.79 -20.48 -26.93
C ARG A 11 -16.18 -21.64 -26.11
N PRO A 12 -15.25 -21.38 -25.18
CA PRO A 12 -14.73 -22.44 -24.33
C PRO A 12 -15.91 -23.06 -23.56
N GLY A 13 -16.10 -24.37 -23.69
CA GLY A 13 -17.18 -25.07 -23.01
C GLY A 13 -17.05 -24.93 -21.50
N ILE A 14 -18.17 -24.86 -20.78
CA ILE A 14 -18.26 -24.68 -19.32
C ILE A 14 -17.29 -25.60 -18.55
N LEU A 15 -17.10 -26.84 -19.01
CA LEU A 15 -16.13 -27.79 -18.46
C LEU A 15 -14.68 -27.29 -18.49
N ARG A 16 -14.27 -26.55 -19.52
CA ARG A 16 -12.92 -25.98 -19.62
C ARG A 16 -12.72 -24.85 -18.61
N ILE A 17 -13.73 -24.00 -18.42
CA ILE A 17 -13.70 -22.91 -17.42
C ILE A 17 -13.56 -23.51 -16.02
N ILE A 18 -14.40 -24.50 -15.68
CA ILE A 18 -14.34 -25.19 -14.38
C ILE A 18 -12.98 -25.86 -14.16
N LEU A 19 -12.41 -26.51 -15.18
CA LEU A 19 -11.09 -27.15 -15.07
C LEU A 19 -9.94 -26.14 -14.90
N GLU A 20 -10.02 -24.96 -15.53
CA GLU A 20 -9.07 -23.87 -15.34
C GLU A 20 -9.16 -23.32 -13.91
N GLU A 21 -10.37 -23.07 -13.40
CA GLU A 21 -10.60 -22.59 -12.02
C GLU A 21 -10.11 -23.58 -10.95
N VAL A 22 -10.42 -24.88 -11.09
CA VAL A 22 -9.97 -25.92 -10.15
C VAL A 22 -8.45 -26.04 -10.16
N ARG A 23 -7.83 -25.95 -11.34
CA ARG A 23 -6.36 -26.00 -11.47
C ARG A 23 -5.70 -24.79 -10.81
N ASP A 24 -6.28 -23.61 -10.95
CA ASP A 24 -5.75 -22.39 -10.34
C ASP A 24 -5.98 -22.35 -8.83
N ALA A 25 -7.12 -22.85 -8.34
CA ALA A 25 -7.34 -23.06 -6.90
C ALA A 25 -6.33 -24.05 -6.30
N PHE A 26 -6.05 -25.16 -6.98
CA PHE A 26 -5.06 -26.14 -6.53
C PHE A 26 -3.63 -25.55 -6.50
N ARG A 27 -3.27 -24.77 -7.52
CA ARG A 27 -1.97 -24.06 -7.57
C ARG A 27 -1.85 -23.05 -6.43
N ARG A 28 -2.91 -22.27 -6.14
CA ARG A 28 -2.95 -21.33 -5.00
C ARG A 28 -2.74 -22.05 -3.67
N ASN A 29 -3.49 -23.12 -3.41
CA ASN A 29 -3.35 -23.90 -2.18
C ASN A 29 -1.97 -24.53 -2.02
N ARG A 30 -1.39 -25.06 -3.09
CA ARG A 30 -0.03 -25.62 -3.05
C ARG A 30 1.02 -24.55 -2.75
N ARG A 31 0.88 -23.35 -3.33
CA ARG A 31 1.77 -22.21 -3.07
C ARG A 31 1.66 -21.73 -1.63
N ALA A 32 0.44 -21.55 -1.11
CA ALA A 32 0.19 -21.16 0.28
C ALA A 32 0.83 -22.14 1.28
N ASN A 33 0.68 -23.44 1.05
CA ASN A 33 1.31 -24.47 1.90
C ASN A 33 2.85 -24.45 1.84
N ARG A 34 3.45 -24.17 0.67
CA ARG A 34 4.91 -24.01 0.55
C ARG A 34 5.39 -22.77 1.30
N LEU A 35 4.66 -21.66 1.20
CA LEU A 35 5.00 -20.42 1.88
C LEU A 35 4.90 -20.56 3.41
N ALA A 36 3.83 -21.19 3.92
CA ALA A 36 3.67 -21.44 5.35
C ALA A 36 4.86 -22.22 5.92
N LYS A 37 5.23 -23.35 5.28
CA LYS A 37 6.41 -24.13 5.69
C LYS A 37 7.72 -23.35 5.60
N ALA A 38 7.86 -22.47 4.61
CA ALA A 38 9.03 -21.61 4.50
C ALA A 38 9.08 -20.56 5.62
N ARG A 39 7.93 -20.05 6.08
CA ARG A 39 7.85 -19.12 7.22
C ARG A 39 8.28 -19.79 8.52
N ASP A 40 7.78 -21.00 8.80
CA ASP A 40 8.18 -21.76 9.99
C ASP A 40 9.71 -21.95 10.06
N ARG A 41 10.34 -22.15 8.90
CA ARG A 41 11.80 -22.29 8.78
C ARG A 41 12.53 -20.95 8.90
N LEU A 42 11.94 -19.88 8.40
CA LEU A 42 12.47 -18.52 8.52
C LEU A 42 12.53 -18.08 9.99
N GLU A 43 11.54 -18.45 10.81
CA GLU A 43 11.51 -18.13 12.25
C GLU A 43 12.69 -18.73 13.03
N VAL A 44 13.18 -19.90 12.60
CA VAL A 44 14.37 -20.55 13.19
C VAL A 44 15.68 -20.18 12.45
N GLY A 45 15.63 -19.21 11.54
CA GLY A 45 16.79 -18.68 10.81
C GLY A 45 17.19 -19.45 9.55
N ASP A 46 16.42 -20.46 9.10
CA ASP A 46 16.65 -21.12 7.80
C ASP A 46 16.00 -20.31 6.66
N LEU A 47 16.79 -19.43 6.05
CA LEU A 47 16.34 -18.58 4.94
C LEU A 47 16.20 -19.32 3.60
N ALA A 48 16.84 -20.48 3.42
CA ALA A 48 16.98 -21.10 2.11
C ALA A 48 15.64 -21.41 1.41
N PRO A 49 14.61 -21.95 2.11
CA PRO A 49 13.29 -22.19 1.53
C PRO A 49 12.61 -20.90 1.08
N MET A 50 12.77 -19.81 1.86
CA MET A 50 12.15 -18.54 1.53
C MET A 50 12.84 -17.87 0.33
N LEU A 51 14.17 -17.95 0.26
CA LEU A 51 14.96 -17.51 -0.90
C LEU A 51 14.61 -18.29 -2.18
N GLU A 52 14.34 -19.59 -2.08
CA GLU A 52 13.90 -20.39 -3.22
C GLU A 52 12.55 -19.89 -3.76
N LEU A 53 11.57 -19.67 -2.88
CA LEU A 53 10.27 -19.12 -3.26
C LEU A 53 10.39 -17.71 -3.85
N ALA A 54 11.20 -16.86 -3.23
CA ALA A 54 11.46 -15.51 -3.70
C ALA A 54 12.07 -15.49 -5.11
N ARG A 55 13.04 -16.38 -5.40
CA ARG A 55 13.62 -16.55 -6.76
C ARG A 55 12.60 -17.01 -7.80
N LEU A 56 11.55 -17.72 -7.38
CA LEU A 56 10.41 -18.06 -8.24
C LEU A 56 9.42 -16.91 -8.41
N SER A 57 9.83 -15.68 -8.04
CA SER A 57 9.03 -14.45 -8.10
C SER A 57 7.78 -14.51 -7.23
N VAL A 58 7.86 -15.18 -6.07
CA VAL A 58 6.80 -15.17 -5.06
C VAL A 58 6.89 -13.90 -4.23
N GLY A 59 6.00 -12.94 -4.51
CA GLY A 59 6.00 -11.64 -3.85
C GLY A 59 5.88 -11.72 -2.32
N GLU A 60 5.03 -12.62 -1.81
CA GLU A 60 4.88 -12.84 -0.36
C GLU A 60 6.14 -13.42 0.31
N ALA A 61 6.99 -14.13 -0.44
CA ALA A 61 8.26 -14.64 0.05
C ALA A 61 9.31 -13.52 0.11
N TRP A 62 9.36 -12.65 -0.90
CA TRP A 62 10.18 -11.44 -0.84
C TRP A 62 9.78 -10.52 0.31
N LEU A 63 8.48 -10.36 0.55
CA LEU A 63 7.96 -9.59 1.68
C LEU A 63 8.40 -10.19 3.02
N ALA A 64 8.25 -11.51 3.19
CA ALA A 64 8.69 -12.18 4.41
C ALA A 64 10.21 -12.08 4.64
N LEU A 65 11.02 -12.15 3.57
CA LEU A 65 12.47 -11.92 3.66
C LEU A 65 12.80 -10.48 4.06
N ALA A 66 12.10 -9.50 3.48
CA ALA A 66 12.29 -8.10 3.82
C ALA A 66 12.00 -7.85 5.31
N ASP A 67 10.93 -8.45 5.83
CA ASP A 67 10.56 -8.37 7.25
C ASP A 67 11.60 -9.01 8.16
N TYR A 68 12.11 -10.18 7.77
CA TYR A 68 13.19 -10.85 8.47
C TYR A 68 14.45 -10.00 8.50
N TYR A 69 14.87 -9.42 7.37
CA TYR A 69 16.05 -8.56 7.30
C TYR A 69 15.88 -7.29 8.13
N ALA A 70 14.70 -6.68 8.10
CA ALA A 70 14.41 -5.49 8.90
C ALA A 70 14.50 -5.79 10.41
N ALA A 71 14.03 -6.95 10.86
CA ALA A 71 14.05 -7.35 12.26
C ALA A 71 15.42 -7.83 12.75
N GLN A 72 16.12 -8.65 11.94
CA GLN A 72 17.35 -9.33 12.35
C GLN A 72 18.63 -8.57 11.96
N GLN A 73 18.55 -7.66 10.98
CA GLN A 73 19.69 -6.89 10.49
C GLN A 73 19.36 -5.39 10.38
N PRO A 74 18.93 -4.73 11.47
CA PRO A 74 18.54 -3.31 11.44
C PRO A 74 19.67 -2.38 10.97
N GLN A 75 20.94 -2.78 11.14
CA GLN A 75 22.12 -2.07 10.65
C GLN A 75 22.31 -2.13 9.12
N ASN A 76 21.55 -2.97 8.42
CA ASN A 76 21.62 -3.13 6.97
C ASN A 76 20.24 -2.96 6.31
N PRO A 77 19.68 -1.73 6.32
CA PRO A 77 18.37 -1.46 5.74
C PRO A 77 18.31 -1.70 4.22
N ALA A 78 19.47 -1.72 3.55
CA ALA A 78 19.55 -1.94 2.10
C ALA A 78 19.02 -3.32 1.69
N LEU A 79 19.27 -4.37 2.49
CA LEU A 79 18.79 -5.74 2.19
C LEU A 79 17.27 -5.83 2.29
N ALA A 80 16.69 -5.26 3.34
CA ALA A 80 15.24 -5.18 3.50
C ALA A 80 14.61 -4.36 2.36
N THR A 81 15.20 -3.20 2.03
CA THR A 81 14.75 -2.34 0.94
C THR A 81 14.78 -3.05 -0.42
N GLN A 82 15.87 -3.74 -0.74
CA GLN A 82 16.00 -4.52 -1.98
C GLN A 82 14.92 -5.61 -2.06
N ALA A 83 14.72 -6.36 -0.96
CA ALA A 83 13.71 -7.39 -0.89
C ALA A 83 12.29 -6.83 -1.07
N TYR A 84 11.97 -5.66 -0.50
CA TYR A 84 10.69 -4.97 -0.76
C TYR A 84 10.52 -4.58 -2.22
N HIS A 85 11.56 -4.01 -2.85
CA HIS A 85 11.50 -3.69 -4.29
C HIS A 85 11.27 -4.93 -5.15
N SER A 86 11.96 -6.04 -4.85
CA SER A 86 11.74 -7.31 -5.53
C SER A 86 10.32 -7.84 -5.30
N ALA A 87 9.76 -7.65 -4.11
CA ALA A 87 8.37 -7.99 -3.80
C ALA A 87 7.41 -7.24 -4.75
N LEU A 88 7.57 -5.93 -4.90
CA LEU A 88 6.74 -5.09 -5.78
C LEU A 88 6.83 -5.45 -7.27
N GLN A 89 7.97 -6.00 -7.71
CA GLN A 89 8.19 -6.41 -9.09
C GLN A 89 7.60 -7.78 -9.43
N CYS A 90 7.20 -8.58 -8.44
CA CYS A 90 6.59 -9.89 -8.69
C CYS A 90 5.21 -9.73 -9.32
N HIS A 91 4.86 -10.59 -10.29
CA HIS A 91 3.56 -10.54 -10.98
C HIS A 91 2.48 -11.40 -10.32
N ASP A 92 2.84 -12.15 -9.27
CA ASP A 92 2.02 -13.21 -8.70
C ASP A 92 1.20 -12.78 -7.46
N TRP A 93 1.09 -11.46 -7.25
CA TRP A 93 0.11 -10.81 -6.38
C TRP A 93 -1.29 -10.89 -6.99
N VAL A 94 -1.75 -12.12 -7.20
CA VAL A 94 -3.02 -12.42 -7.88
C VAL A 94 -4.24 -11.91 -7.09
N GLU A 95 -4.09 -11.34 -5.89
CA GLU A 95 -5.23 -10.83 -5.13
C GLU A 95 -5.20 -9.37 -4.65
N ARG A 96 -4.15 -8.56 -4.89
CA ARG A 96 -4.16 -7.06 -4.82
C ARG A 96 -2.74 -6.46 -4.88
N PRO A 97 -2.25 -5.98 -6.04
CA PRO A 97 -1.04 -5.14 -6.09
C PRO A 97 -1.14 -3.89 -5.18
N ALA A 98 -2.35 -3.36 -4.97
CA ALA A 98 -2.59 -2.21 -4.09
C ALA A 98 -2.10 -2.42 -2.65
N ARG A 99 -2.31 -3.61 -2.07
CA ARG A 99 -1.93 -3.89 -0.68
C ARG A 99 -0.41 -3.94 -0.48
N ALA A 100 0.33 -4.40 -1.49
CA ALA A 100 1.79 -4.45 -1.43
C ALA A 100 2.38 -3.03 -1.48
N TYR A 101 1.84 -2.16 -2.35
CA TYR A 101 2.23 -0.76 -2.38
C TYR A 101 1.85 -0.03 -1.09
N GLU A 102 0.66 -0.28 -0.55
CA GLU A 102 0.22 0.27 0.75
C GLU A 102 1.16 -0.14 1.88
N GLU A 103 1.55 -1.43 1.96
CA GLU A 103 2.45 -1.93 3.00
C GLU A 103 3.88 -1.39 2.83
N TYR A 104 4.37 -1.30 1.59
CA TYR A 104 5.68 -0.70 1.30
C TYR A 104 5.73 0.78 1.72
N ASP A 105 4.71 1.55 1.35
CA ASP A 105 4.59 2.96 1.71
C ASP A 105 4.46 3.15 3.22
N ARG A 106 3.66 2.31 3.89
CA ARG A 106 3.55 2.30 5.36
C ARG A 106 4.92 2.11 6.01
N ARG A 107 5.75 1.20 5.49
CA ARG A 107 7.08 0.93 6.04
C ARG A 107 8.07 2.06 5.78
N ARG A 108 8.08 2.64 4.57
CA ARG A 108 8.87 3.85 4.29
C ARG A 108 8.52 4.98 5.25
N PHE A 109 7.23 5.17 5.49
CA PHE A 109 6.73 6.18 6.43
C PHE A 109 7.14 5.90 7.87
N LEU A 110 7.09 4.65 8.32
CA LEU A 110 7.50 4.27 9.68
C LEU A 110 9.02 4.09 9.85
N GLY A 111 9.80 4.14 8.76
CA GLY A 111 11.24 3.83 8.77
C GLY A 111 11.56 2.36 9.06
N ILE A 112 10.62 1.44 8.82
CA ILE A 112 10.80 0.01 9.13
C ILE A 112 11.44 -0.68 7.92
N GLY A 113 12.72 -1.04 8.03
CA GLY A 113 13.43 -1.76 6.96
C GLY A 113 13.68 -0.94 5.69
N ALA A 114 13.41 0.37 5.73
CA ALA A 114 13.66 1.33 4.67
C ALA A 114 14.07 2.67 5.30
N THR A 115 14.95 3.42 4.61
CA THR A 115 15.29 4.77 5.03
C THR A 115 14.06 5.66 4.96
N GLN A 116 13.75 6.34 6.06
CA GLN A 116 12.63 7.26 6.14
C GLN A 116 12.99 8.54 5.37
N ASP A 117 12.35 8.75 4.21
CA ASP A 117 12.47 9.97 3.41
C ASP A 117 11.10 10.65 3.32
N MET A 118 10.82 11.50 4.30
CA MET A 118 9.54 12.19 4.43
C MET A 118 9.29 13.19 3.30
N GLN A 119 10.36 13.76 2.73
CA GLN A 119 10.26 14.70 1.61
C GLN A 119 9.80 13.99 0.33
N ALA A 120 10.42 12.85 0.04
CA ALA A 120 10.03 12.02 -1.09
C ALA A 120 8.58 11.52 -0.92
N LEU A 121 8.23 10.99 0.25
CA LEU A 121 6.87 10.51 0.53
C LEU A 121 5.82 11.63 0.39
N ALA A 122 6.07 12.80 0.97
CA ALA A 122 5.15 13.94 0.85
C ALA A 122 4.96 14.34 -0.62
N THR A 123 6.02 14.33 -1.43
CA THR A 123 5.95 14.69 -2.85
C THR A 123 5.20 13.64 -3.67
N GLU A 124 5.61 12.37 -3.55
CA GLU A 124 5.03 11.25 -4.30
C GLU A 124 3.53 11.12 -4.02
N TRP A 125 3.15 11.10 -2.74
CA TRP A 125 1.75 10.89 -2.34
C TRP A 125 0.84 12.07 -2.68
N LYS A 126 1.38 13.29 -2.80
CA LYS A 126 0.64 14.48 -3.29
C LYS A 126 0.41 14.45 -4.80
N SER A 127 1.34 13.87 -5.55
CA SER A 127 1.35 13.93 -7.03
C SER A 127 0.59 12.80 -7.73
N GLY A 128 -0.10 11.92 -6.99
CA GLY A 128 -0.83 10.79 -7.54
C GLY A 128 -2.11 11.16 -8.32
N HIS A 129 -2.68 10.18 -9.05
CA HIS A 129 -3.97 10.32 -9.75
C HIS A 129 -5.11 10.76 -8.80
N LEU A 130 -5.03 10.28 -7.55
CA LEU A 130 -5.84 10.71 -6.42
C LEU A 130 -4.89 11.12 -5.29
N PRO A 131 -4.56 12.42 -5.17
CA PRO A 131 -3.66 12.93 -4.14
C PRO A 131 -4.07 12.47 -2.76
N GLY A 132 -3.12 11.90 -2.02
CA GLY A 132 -3.30 11.45 -0.65
C GLY A 132 -4.21 10.24 -0.46
N ASN A 133 -4.79 9.60 -1.48
CA ASN A 133 -5.72 8.47 -1.32
C ASN A 133 -5.17 7.39 -0.35
N ARG A 134 -5.87 7.17 0.77
CA ARG A 134 -5.53 6.27 1.90
C ARG A 134 -4.24 6.62 2.65
N ARG A 135 -3.71 7.80 2.39
CA ARG A 135 -2.45 8.33 2.94
C ARG A 135 -2.66 9.70 3.58
N GLU A 136 -3.89 10.19 3.62
CA GLU A 136 -4.21 11.53 4.08
C GLU A 136 -3.80 11.72 5.55
N THR A 137 -4.07 10.74 6.43
CA THR A 137 -3.68 10.83 7.84
C THR A 137 -2.15 10.85 8.01
N GLN A 138 -1.41 10.06 7.21
CA GLN A 138 0.06 10.08 7.22
C GLN A 138 0.60 11.39 6.68
N LEU A 139 0.03 11.94 5.60
CA LEU A 139 0.38 13.27 5.08
C LEU A 139 0.11 14.35 6.12
N ALA A 140 -1.03 14.30 6.83
CA ALA A 140 -1.32 15.20 7.93
C ALA A 140 -0.24 15.10 9.03
N TRP A 141 0.19 13.88 9.37
CA TRP A 141 1.26 13.67 10.33
C TRP A 141 2.59 14.27 9.84
N ILE A 142 2.97 14.07 8.58
CA ILE A 142 4.21 14.66 8.01
C ILE A 142 4.18 16.18 8.16
N HIS A 143 3.06 16.82 7.80
CA HIS A 143 2.89 18.26 7.88
C HIS A 143 2.73 18.81 9.31
N THR A 144 2.57 17.92 10.30
CA THR A 144 2.47 18.31 11.71
C THR A 144 3.78 18.06 12.47
N CYS A 145 4.32 16.86 12.34
CA CYS A 145 5.38 16.31 13.18
C CYS A 145 6.66 15.99 12.40
N GLY A 146 6.61 16.00 11.07
CA GLY A 146 7.74 15.67 10.20
C GLY A 146 8.89 16.69 10.25
N PRO A 147 9.81 16.64 9.27
CA PRO A 147 10.88 17.61 9.09
C PRO A 147 10.38 19.06 9.12
N ALA A 148 11.16 19.98 9.69
CA ALA A 148 10.72 21.35 9.97
C ALA A 148 10.32 22.14 8.70
N ASP A 149 10.99 21.87 7.58
CA ASP A 149 10.73 22.43 6.26
C ASP A 149 9.42 21.95 5.63
N LEU A 150 8.87 20.82 6.09
CA LEU A 150 7.58 20.30 5.67
C LEU A 150 6.42 20.70 6.58
N ARG A 151 6.69 21.27 7.76
CA ARG A 151 5.62 21.56 8.73
C ARG A 151 4.75 22.71 8.26
N ASP A 152 3.47 22.42 8.07
CA ASP A 152 2.43 23.40 7.75
C ASP A 152 1.11 22.93 8.38
N PRO A 153 0.66 23.57 9.48
CA PRO A 153 -0.60 23.21 10.14
C PRO A 153 -1.84 23.31 9.25
N LYS A 154 -1.87 24.25 8.29
CA LYS A 154 -3.00 24.40 7.36
C LYS A 154 -3.01 23.26 6.35
N GLU A 155 -1.84 22.89 5.84
CA GLU A 155 -1.72 21.72 4.97
C GLU A 155 -2.03 20.42 5.72
N ALA A 156 -1.59 20.28 6.97
CA ALA A 156 -1.96 19.14 7.81
C ALA A 156 -3.48 19.03 8.01
N TRP A 157 -4.15 20.15 8.31
CA TRP A 157 -5.60 20.18 8.44
C TRP A 157 -6.33 19.87 7.14
N TRP A 158 -5.81 20.35 6.01
CA TRP A 158 -6.33 20.02 4.69
C TRP A 158 -6.41 18.50 4.47
N TRP A 159 -5.35 17.77 4.80
CA TRP A 159 -5.32 16.33 4.65
C TRP A 159 -6.32 15.63 5.58
N ILE A 160 -6.43 16.04 6.85
CA ILE A 160 -7.45 15.52 7.77
C ILE A 160 -8.86 15.74 7.20
N ALA A 161 -9.17 16.96 6.77
CA ALA A 161 -10.48 17.29 6.21
C ALA A 161 -10.79 16.51 4.92
N LEU A 162 -9.77 16.24 4.10
CA LEU A 162 -9.92 15.42 2.89
C LEU A 162 -10.18 13.95 3.22
N ALA A 163 -9.51 13.40 4.23
CA ALA A 163 -9.78 12.06 4.73
C ALA A 163 -11.24 11.91 5.18
N GLU A 164 -11.71 12.87 5.99
CA GLU A 164 -13.10 12.91 6.47
C GLU A 164 -14.09 13.04 5.31
N ALA A 165 -13.79 13.86 4.29
CA ALA A 165 -14.65 14.06 3.14
C ALA A 165 -14.78 12.80 2.25
N ARG A 166 -13.68 12.06 2.04
CA ARG A 166 -13.69 10.84 1.21
C ARG A 166 -14.22 9.62 1.93
N TRP A 167 -13.83 9.44 3.20
CA TRP A 167 -13.99 8.19 3.93
C TRP A 167 -14.93 8.28 5.12
N GLY A 168 -15.45 9.48 5.42
CA GLY A 168 -16.34 9.76 6.56
C GLY A 168 -15.60 9.94 7.89
N GLN A 169 -14.39 9.40 8.01
CA GLN A 169 -13.51 9.54 9.17
C GLN A 169 -12.05 9.39 8.76
N CYS A 170 -11.13 9.88 9.59
CA CYS A 170 -9.72 9.52 9.46
C CYS A 170 -9.54 8.04 9.78
N GLU A 171 -8.90 7.30 8.87
CA GLU A 171 -8.50 5.92 9.16
C GLU A 171 -7.51 5.90 10.33
N ASP A 172 -7.70 4.93 11.24
CA ASP A 172 -6.76 4.68 12.33
C ASP A 172 -5.55 3.92 11.80
N VAL A 173 -4.68 4.68 11.15
CA VAL A 173 -3.40 4.20 10.61
C VAL A 173 -2.34 4.34 11.68
N ALA A 174 -1.38 3.41 11.70
CA ALA A 174 -0.24 3.51 12.60
C ALA A 174 0.56 4.79 12.31
N LEU A 175 0.58 5.73 13.25
CA LEU A 175 1.47 6.91 13.20
C LEU A 175 2.55 6.78 14.29
N PRO A 176 3.76 7.33 14.08
CA PRO A 176 4.88 7.18 15.02
C PRO A 176 4.64 7.69 16.45
N SER A 177 3.65 8.57 16.70
CA SER A 177 3.47 9.22 18.02
C SER A 177 2.04 9.70 18.32
N PHE A 178 1.08 9.40 17.46
CA PHE A 178 -0.30 9.87 17.56
C PHE A 178 -1.25 8.76 17.11
N SER A 179 -2.43 8.67 17.70
CA SER A 179 -3.61 8.15 17.00
C SER A 179 -4.14 9.21 16.03
N ALA A 180 -4.95 8.80 15.05
CA ALA A 180 -5.60 9.75 14.14
C ALA A 180 -6.44 10.80 14.91
N ALA A 181 -7.08 10.39 16.00
CA ALA A 181 -7.87 11.27 16.86
C ALA A 181 -7.00 12.30 17.60
N GLU A 182 -5.89 11.88 18.20
CA GLU A 182 -4.98 12.80 18.90
C GLU A 182 -4.35 13.81 17.94
N LEU A 183 -3.99 13.38 16.72
CA LEU A 183 -3.48 14.28 15.68
C LEU A 183 -4.53 15.34 15.30
N ARG A 184 -5.79 14.91 15.16
CA ARG A 184 -6.90 15.82 14.87
C ARG A 184 -7.10 16.84 16.00
N GLU A 185 -7.13 16.40 17.25
CA GLU A 185 -7.28 17.30 18.40
C GLU A 185 -6.13 18.30 18.51
N TYR A 186 -4.91 17.85 18.24
CA TYR A 186 -3.74 18.74 18.18
C TYR A 186 -3.93 19.83 17.12
N LEU A 187 -4.38 19.47 15.92
CA LEU A 187 -4.58 20.43 14.83
C LEU A 187 -5.76 21.37 15.06
N VAL A 188 -6.83 20.93 15.74
CA VAL A 188 -7.94 21.80 16.17
C VAL A 188 -7.43 23.00 16.97
N ARG A 189 -6.41 22.79 17.81
CA ARG A 189 -5.81 23.86 18.64
C ARG A 189 -4.79 24.70 17.87
N SER A 190 -4.26 24.17 16.77
CA SER A 190 -3.15 24.76 16.02
C SER A 190 -3.58 25.57 14.79
N VAL A 191 -4.83 25.39 14.33
CA VAL A 191 -5.38 26.04 13.14
C VAL A 191 -6.60 26.88 13.51
N GLN A 192 -6.65 28.12 13.02
CA GLN A 192 -7.74 29.05 13.30
C GLN A 192 -9.08 28.54 12.77
N ASP A 193 -10.17 28.82 13.48
CA ASP A 193 -11.52 28.31 13.17
C ASP A 193 -11.97 28.61 11.73
N GLU A 194 -11.71 29.83 11.24
CA GLU A 194 -12.04 30.26 9.89
C GLU A 194 -11.29 29.43 8.84
N ASP A 195 -9.98 29.23 9.02
CA ASP A 195 -9.17 28.38 8.15
C ASP A 195 -9.68 26.93 8.17
N ARG A 196 -10.06 26.44 9.36
CA ARG A 196 -10.56 25.07 9.51
C ARG A 196 -11.84 24.84 8.72
N LEU A 197 -12.80 25.77 8.81
CA LEU A 197 -14.06 25.71 8.07
C LEU A 197 -13.82 25.81 6.56
N ASN A 198 -13.04 26.81 6.12
CA ASN A 198 -12.74 27.04 4.71
C ASN A 198 -12.06 25.83 4.05
N LEU A 199 -11.07 25.25 4.74
CA LEU A 199 -10.37 24.06 4.25
C LEU A 199 -11.29 22.83 4.24
N HIS A 200 -12.21 22.71 5.19
CA HIS A 200 -13.16 21.61 5.22
C HIS A 200 -14.16 21.66 4.06
N ASP A 201 -14.67 22.84 3.74
CA ASP A 201 -15.57 23.03 2.61
C ASP A 201 -14.85 22.80 1.28
N LYS A 202 -13.60 23.28 1.16
CA LYS A 202 -12.74 22.99 0.02
C LYS A 202 -12.50 21.48 -0.13
N ALA A 203 -12.35 20.74 0.97
CA ALA A 203 -12.06 19.30 0.95
C ALA A 203 -13.28 18.51 0.49
N LYS A 204 -14.47 18.88 0.97
CA LYS A 204 -15.75 18.34 0.49
C LYS A 204 -15.96 18.60 -1.00
N ALA A 205 -15.73 19.83 -1.46
CA ALA A 205 -15.86 20.19 -2.87
C ALA A 205 -14.90 19.37 -3.75
N TYR A 206 -13.66 19.19 -3.29
CA TYR A 206 -12.67 18.37 -3.97
C TYR A 206 -13.08 16.90 -4.06
N ALA A 207 -13.43 16.26 -2.93
CA ALA A 207 -13.87 14.87 -2.90
C ALA A 207 -15.14 14.63 -3.74
N TYR A 208 -16.08 15.59 -3.73
CA TYR A 208 -17.26 15.53 -4.58
C TYR A 208 -16.91 15.60 -6.07
N ALA A 209 -15.99 16.49 -6.46
CA ALA A 209 -15.53 16.58 -7.85
C ALA A 209 -14.83 15.30 -8.31
N GLU A 210 -14.03 14.67 -7.45
CA GLU A 210 -13.42 13.37 -7.72
C GLU A 210 -14.48 12.29 -7.97
N PHE A 211 -15.43 12.15 -7.04
CA PHE A 211 -16.53 11.19 -7.17
C PHE A 211 -17.36 11.42 -8.45
N ALA A 212 -17.73 12.67 -8.74
CA ALA A 212 -18.49 13.03 -9.93
C ALA A 212 -17.73 12.73 -11.24
N SER A 213 -16.40 12.77 -11.20
CA SER A 213 -15.55 12.43 -12.35
C SER A 213 -15.30 10.93 -12.53
N GLY A 214 -15.83 10.08 -11.65
CA GLY A 214 -15.65 8.63 -11.68
C GLY A 214 -14.23 8.18 -11.32
N LYS A 215 -13.50 9.01 -10.59
CA LYS A 215 -12.17 8.70 -10.06
C LYS A 215 -12.27 8.15 -8.64
#